data_AF-A0A1G3ZGZ8-F1
#
_entry.id   AF-A0A1G3ZGZ8-F1
#
_cell.length_a   1.000
_cell.length_b   1.000
_cell.length_c   1.000
_cell.angle_alpha   90.00
_cell.angle_beta   90.00
_cell.angle_gamma   90.00
#
_symmetry.space_group_name_H-M   'P 1'
#
loop_
_entity.id
_entity.type
_entity.pdbx_description
1 polymer ?
#
loop_
_entity_poly.entity_id
_entity_poly.type
_entity_poly.pdbx_seq_one_letter_code
_entity_poly.pdbx_strand_id
1 'polypeptide(L)'
;MSLPALIIGSLSPDMGYAFGTLRVQDFSHRLFDGLLFCLPAGLLALIAFRRLCPLVFGFLPDVYRRELLPLSQRPLGSPWVLIVSLLIGAVTHLLLDSLTHKDGWITEHWAVLQFPLYEHGHRTFRVCHILWYLCSFMGIIGVCLVYQEWLAKISASAKVASGRARWGNAVLLAVAVMAMSGSHYLTRYWWANFVEGAFTLLILLVFVLRTGTLSKTK
;
A
#
# COMPACT_ATOMS: atom_id res chain seq x y z
N MET A 1 18.65 8.45 4.46
CA MET A 1 17.20 8.19 4.36
C MET A 1 16.86 6.92 5.11
N SER A 2 15.69 6.85 5.75
CA SER A 2 15.20 5.69 6.48
C SER A 2 13.99 5.10 5.75
N LEU A 3 14.14 3.89 5.19
CA LEU A 3 13.09 3.23 4.41
C LEU A 3 11.81 2.97 5.22
N PRO A 4 11.86 2.45 6.47
CA PRO A 4 10.64 2.27 7.27
C PRO A 4 9.90 3.59 7.53
N ALA A 5 10.63 4.67 7.80
CA ALA A 5 10.04 5.98 8.01
C ALA A 5 9.42 6.55 6.72
N LEU A 6 10.05 6.32 5.57
CA LEU A 6 9.49 6.70 4.26
C LEU A 6 8.17 5.97 3.98
N ILE A 7 8.13 4.65 4.19
CA ILE A 7 6.93 3.83 4.00
C ILE A 7 5.83 4.25 4.97
N ILE A 8 6.14 4.41 6.25
CA ILE A 8 5.16 4.85 7.25
C ILE A 8 4.67 6.26 6.95
N GLY A 9 5.56 7.15 6.50
CA GLY A 9 5.21 8.48 6.02
C GLY A 9 4.19 8.43 4.89
N SER A 10 4.41 7.59 3.87
CA SER A 10 3.47 7.43 2.75
C SER A 10 2.15 6.76 3.13
N LEU A 11 2.04 6.15 4.30
CA LEU A 11 0.80 5.56 4.83
C LEU A 11 0.09 6.49 5.83
N SER A 12 0.77 7.53 6.30
CA SER A 12 0.28 8.36 7.41
C SER A 12 -0.93 9.24 7.08
N PRO A 13 -1.11 9.80 5.85
CA PRO A 13 -2.34 10.53 5.53
C PRO A 13 -3.59 9.66 5.72
N ASP A 14 -3.56 8.41 5.23
CA ASP A 14 -4.67 7.47 5.33
C ASP A 14 -5.06 7.09 6.77
N MET A 15 -4.17 7.28 7.76
CA MET A 15 -4.52 7.06 9.16
C MET A 15 -5.66 7.98 9.61
N GLY A 16 -5.90 9.10 8.91
CA GLY A 16 -7.05 9.98 9.13
C GLY A 16 -8.40 9.26 8.97
N TYR A 17 -8.49 8.23 8.13
CA TYR A 17 -9.72 7.43 7.96
C TYR A 17 -10.12 6.66 9.22
N ALA A 18 -9.18 6.35 10.11
CA ALA A 18 -9.47 5.69 11.39
C ALA A 18 -10.39 6.53 12.30
N PHE A 19 -10.45 7.84 12.06
CA PHE A 19 -11.27 8.79 12.83
C PHE A 19 -12.59 9.14 12.12
N GLY A 20 -13.15 8.23 11.30
CA GLY A 20 -14.24 8.48 10.35
C GLY A 20 -15.29 9.55 10.70
N THR A 21 -15.88 9.54 11.90
CA THR A 21 -16.90 10.53 12.31
C THR A 21 -16.37 11.94 12.53
N LEU A 22 -15.08 12.06 12.86
CA LEU A 22 -14.38 13.33 13.08
C LEU A 22 -13.85 13.94 11.77
N ARG A 23 -13.99 13.23 10.64
CA ARG A 23 -13.54 13.69 9.30
C ARG A 23 -12.07 14.13 9.25
N VAL A 24 -11.22 13.53 10.08
CA VAL A 24 -9.76 13.83 10.11
C VAL A 24 -9.12 13.53 8.75
N GLN A 25 -9.69 12.61 7.98
CA GLN A 25 -9.29 12.34 6.59
C GLN A 25 -9.20 13.65 5.76
N ASP A 26 -10.17 14.56 5.86
CA ASP A 26 -10.21 15.81 5.09
C ASP A 26 -9.07 16.76 5.49
N PHE A 27 -8.65 16.70 6.76
CA PHE A 27 -7.51 17.46 7.30
C PHE A 27 -6.18 16.83 6.89
N SER A 28 -6.08 15.50 7.02
CA SER A 28 -4.86 14.74 6.74
C SER A 28 -4.43 14.74 5.27
N HIS A 29 -5.34 15.03 4.33
CA HIS A 29 -5.08 15.06 2.88
C HIS A 29 -4.88 16.47 2.30
N ARG A 30 -4.88 17.51 3.14
CA ARG A 30 -4.45 18.86 2.76
C ARG A 30 -2.94 18.97 2.91
N LEU A 31 -2.25 19.76 2.10
CA LEU A 31 -0.78 19.78 2.12
C LEU A 31 -0.20 20.15 3.51
N PHE A 32 -0.48 21.35 4.03
CA PHE A 32 0.10 21.80 5.30
C PHE A 32 -0.50 21.09 6.52
N ASP A 33 -1.82 21.06 6.60
CA ASP A 33 -2.59 20.38 7.65
C ASP A 33 -2.25 18.88 7.71
N GLY A 34 -2.11 18.26 6.55
CA GLY A 34 -1.73 16.86 6.39
C GLY A 34 -0.33 16.60 6.90
N LEU A 35 0.67 17.44 6.58
CA LEU A 35 2.01 17.27 7.14
C LEU A 35 2.03 17.42 8.67
N LEU A 36 1.22 18.34 9.21
CA LEU A 36 1.07 18.52 10.66
C LEU A 36 0.42 17.31 11.33
N PHE A 37 -0.51 16.63 10.67
CA PHE A 37 -1.10 15.37 11.14
C PHE A 37 -0.15 14.17 10.96
N CYS A 38 0.46 14.06 9.79
CA CYS A 38 1.28 12.92 9.38
C CYS A 38 2.50 12.77 10.24
N LEU A 39 3.12 13.86 10.69
CA LEU A 39 4.32 13.79 11.51
C LEU A 39 4.09 13.06 12.86
N PRO A 40 3.16 13.50 13.75
CA PRO A 40 2.87 12.78 14.98
C PRO A 40 2.27 11.40 14.72
N ALA A 41 1.34 11.25 13.78
CA ALA A 41 0.73 9.96 13.45
C ALA A 41 1.76 8.93 12.96
N GLY A 42 2.64 9.34 12.04
CA GLY A 42 3.71 8.52 11.49
C GLY A 42 4.77 8.17 12.53
N LEU A 43 5.13 9.08 13.45
CA LEU A 43 6.03 8.77 14.55
C LEU A 43 5.42 7.73 15.50
N LEU A 44 4.13 7.88 15.84
CA LEU A 44 3.40 6.89 16.63
C LEU A 44 3.35 5.53 15.93
N ALA A 45 3.08 5.51 14.63
CA ALA A 45 3.07 4.29 13.83
C ALA A 45 4.47 3.65 13.75
N LEU A 46 5.54 4.44 13.69
CA LEU A 46 6.91 3.94 13.75
C LEU A 46 7.22 3.31 15.11
N ILE A 47 6.79 3.94 16.21
CA ILE A 47 6.91 3.35 17.54
C ILE A 47 6.10 2.06 17.63
N ALA A 48 4.86 2.04 17.13
CA ALA A 48 4.01 0.86 17.10
C ALA A 48 4.67 -0.28 16.30
N PHE A 49 5.19 0.01 15.10
CA PHE A 49 5.97 -0.94 14.30
C PHE A 49 7.13 -1.54 15.11
N ARG A 50 7.90 -0.70 15.81
CA ARG A 50 9.05 -1.15 16.63
C ARG A 50 8.67 -2.03 17.81
N ARG A 51 7.49 -1.80 18.40
CA ARG A 51 7.05 -2.51 19.61
C ARG A 51 6.24 -3.77 19.29
N LEU A 52 5.39 -3.69 18.27
CA LEU A 52 4.44 -4.76 17.93
C LEU A 52 5.03 -5.77 16.96
N CYS A 53 5.82 -5.35 15.96
CA CYS A 53 6.35 -6.29 14.97
C CYS A 53 7.25 -7.39 15.57
N PRO A 54 8.12 -7.14 16.57
CA PRO A 54 8.86 -8.23 17.22
C PRO A 54 7.95 -9.30 17.84
N LEU A 55 6.79 -8.90 18.41
CA LEU A 55 5.81 -9.82 19.00
C LEU A 55 5.14 -10.66 17.91
N VAL A 56 4.72 -10.02 16.82
CA VAL A 56 4.05 -10.69 15.70
C VAL A 56 5.02 -11.62 14.96
N PHE A 57 6.24 -11.16 14.71
CA PHE A 57 7.26 -11.93 13.98
C PHE A 57 7.72 -13.17 14.76
N GLY A 58 7.52 -13.20 16.09
CA GLY A 58 7.75 -14.38 16.91
C GLY A 58 6.89 -15.59 16.49
N PHE A 59 5.71 -15.36 15.90
CA PHE A 59 4.80 -16.41 15.44
C PHE A 59 5.00 -16.82 13.98
N LEU A 60 5.91 -16.15 13.26
CA LEU A 60 6.18 -16.48 11.86
C LEU A 60 7.02 -17.76 11.73
N PRO A 61 6.88 -18.50 10.61
CA PRO A 61 7.76 -19.61 10.30
C PRO A 61 9.23 -19.19 10.30
N ASP A 62 10.13 -20.13 10.62
CA ASP A 62 11.56 -19.87 10.87
C ASP A 62 12.25 -19.02 9.80
N VAL A 63 11.98 -19.29 8.53
CA VAL A 63 12.56 -18.57 7.39
C VAL A 63 12.20 -17.08 7.45
N TYR A 64 10.93 -16.76 7.64
CA TYR A 64 10.46 -15.37 7.72
C TYR A 64 10.90 -14.70 9.02
N ARG A 65 10.84 -15.43 10.14
CA ARG A 65 11.22 -14.91 11.47
C ARG A 65 12.69 -14.48 11.51
N ARG A 66 13.60 -15.30 10.98
CA ARG A 66 15.05 -15.00 10.95
C ARG A 66 15.38 -13.75 10.14
N GLU A 67 14.61 -13.49 9.09
CA GLU A 67 14.85 -12.37 8.18
C GLU A 67 14.15 -11.07 8.63
N LEU A 68 12.92 -11.15 9.14
CA LEU A 68 12.11 -9.98 9.49
C LEU A 68 12.35 -9.48 10.91
N LEU A 69 12.64 -10.35 11.88
CA LEU A 69 12.87 -9.95 13.26
C LEU A 69 14.03 -8.95 13.40
N PRO A 70 15.20 -9.14 12.77
CA PRO A 70 16.28 -8.16 12.84
C PRO A 70 15.89 -6.79 12.29
N LEU A 71 15.06 -6.72 11.23
CA LEU A 71 14.60 -5.45 10.64
C LEU A 71 13.81 -4.62 11.65
N SER A 72 12.97 -5.26 12.46
CA SER A 72 12.18 -4.60 13.49
C SER A 72 13.02 -4.07 14.66
N GLN A 73 14.26 -4.54 14.83
CA GLN A 73 15.14 -4.21 15.95
C GLN A 73 16.27 -3.23 15.59
N ARG A 74 16.66 -3.13 14.30
CA ARG A 74 17.73 -2.24 13.82
C ARG A 74 17.58 -0.79 14.28
N PRO A 75 18.62 -0.11 14.78
CA PRO A 75 18.47 1.27 15.22
C PRO A 75 17.91 2.16 14.10
N LEU A 76 16.94 3.01 14.45
CA LEU A 76 16.25 3.90 13.49
C LEU A 76 17.15 5.03 12.95
N GLY A 77 18.32 5.23 13.55
CA GLY A 77 19.27 6.27 13.19
C GLY A 77 18.90 7.63 13.77
N SER A 78 19.40 8.69 13.15
CA SER A 78 19.19 10.08 13.59
C SER A 78 17.70 10.47 13.53
N PRO A 79 17.14 11.10 14.59
CA PRO A 79 15.77 11.61 14.59
C PRO A 79 15.46 12.51 13.40
N TRP A 80 16.43 13.33 12.97
CA TRP A 80 16.29 14.19 11.80
C TRP A 80 16.09 13.40 10.51
N VAL A 81 16.82 12.30 10.32
CA VAL A 81 16.65 11.43 9.15
C VAL A 81 15.28 10.78 9.16
N LEU A 82 14.74 10.43 10.34
CA LEU A 82 13.39 9.87 10.46
C LEU A 82 12.32 10.89 10.10
N ILE A 83 12.39 12.08 10.67
CA ILE A 83 11.44 13.17 10.41
C ILE A 83 11.44 13.51 8.91
N VAL A 84 12.63 13.74 8.32
CA VAL A 84 12.75 14.06 6.90
C VAL A 84 12.22 12.91 6.02
N SER A 85 12.56 11.66 6.33
CA SER A 85 12.08 10.51 5.54
C SER A 85 10.56 10.36 5.63
N LEU A 86 9.98 10.57 6.82
CA LEU A 86 8.54 10.51 7.05
C LEU A 86 7.82 11.62 6.28
N LEU A 87 8.30 12.85 6.36
CA LEU A 87 7.73 13.98 5.62
C LEU A 87 7.83 13.76 4.11
N ILE A 88 8.95 13.25 3.58
CA ILE A 88 9.05 12.90 2.16
C ILE A 88 8.00 11.84 1.78
N GLY A 89 7.80 10.82 2.61
CA GLY A 89 6.78 9.81 2.39
C GLY A 89 5.37 10.42 2.33
N ALA A 90 5.04 11.27 3.31
CA ALA A 90 3.74 11.95 3.37
C ALA A 90 3.53 12.88 2.17
N VAL A 91 4.52 13.70 1.81
CA VAL A 91 4.46 14.55 0.61
C VAL A 91 4.26 13.72 -0.66
N THR A 92 4.92 12.56 -0.77
CA THR A 92 4.76 11.68 -1.94
C THR A 92 3.32 11.18 -2.07
N HIS A 93 2.70 10.80 -0.96
CA HIS A 93 1.30 10.40 -0.93
C HIS A 93 0.37 11.56 -1.34
N LEU A 94 0.52 12.72 -0.68
CA LEU A 94 -0.31 13.91 -0.96
C LEU A 94 -0.15 14.41 -2.40
N LEU A 95 1.06 14.33 -2.96
CA LEU A 95 1.32 14.68 -4.35
C LEU A 95 0.61 13.70 -5.29
N LEU A 96 0.69 12.39 -5.01
CA LEU A 96 0.01 11.39 -5.81
C LEU A 96 -1.52 11.58 -5.75
N ASP A 97 -2.07 11.89 -4.58
CA ASP A 97 -3.50 12.17 -4.43
C ASP A 97 -3.92 13.41 -5.23
N SER A 98 -3.10 14.46 -5.18
CA SER A 98 -3.38 15.70 -5.91
C SER A 98 -3.53 15.50 -7.42
N LEU A 99 -2.90 14.44 -7.98
CA LEU A 99 -2.94 14.07 -9.40
C LEU A 99 -4.04 13.05 -9.75
N THR A 100 -4.49 12.26 -8.77
CA THR A 100 -5.30 11.06 -9.01
C THR A 100 -6.74 11.20 -8.52
N HIS A 101 -7.01 12.17 -7.64
CA HIS A 101 -8.34 12.45 -7.11
C HIS A 101 -9.00 13.62 -7.85
N LYS A 102 -10.32 13.55 -8.02
CA LYS A 102 -11.12 14.58 -8.70
C LYS A 102 -11.04 15.97 -8.04
N ASP A 103 -10.84 15.98 -6.73
CA ASP A 103 -10.69 17.13 -5.83
C ASP A 103 -9.22 17.37 -5.43
N GLY A 104 -8.29 16.67 -6.09
CA GLY A 104 -6.86 16.88 -5.90
C GLY A 104 -6.43 18.23 -6.47
N TRP A 105 -5.57 18.95 -5.75
CA TRP A 105 -5.14 20.30 -6.14
C TRP A 105 -4.60 20.39 -7.57
N ILE A 106 -3.70 19.48 -7.99
CA ILE A 106 -3.16 19.50 -9.37
C ILE A 106 -4.26 19.17 -10.38
N THR A 107 -5.10 18.19 -10.06
CA THR A 107 -6.23 17.78 -10.89
C THR A 107 -7.16 18.97 -11.14
N GLU A 108 -7.53 19.76 -10.14
CA GLU A 108 -8.36 20.96 -10.30
C GLU A 108 -7.73 22.04 -11.18
N HIS A 109 -6.40 22.15 -11.22
CA HIS A 109 -5.70 23.16 -12.01
C HIS A 109 -5.36 22.70 -13.43
N TRP A 110 -5.42 21.39 -13.73
CA TRP A 110 -5.09 20.83 -15.04
C TRP A 110 -6.31 20.21 -15.70
N ALA A 111 -6.91 20.94 -16.65
CA ALA A 111 -8.14 20.56 -17.35
C ALA A 111 -8.12 19.15 -17.97
N VAL A 112 -6.96 18.69 -18.46
CA VAL A 112 -6.80 17.33 -19.01
C VAL A 112 -7.14 16.26 -17.97
N LEU A 113 -6.76 16.44 -16.71
CA LEU A 113 -7.03 15.49 -15.64
C LEU A 113 -8.52 15.46 -15.24
N GLN A 114 -9.22 16.58 -15.42
CA GLN A 114 -10.65 16.70 -15.14
C GLN A 114 -11.55 16.23 -16.28
N PHE A 115 -10.97 15.94 -17.45
CA PHE A 115 -11.75 15.58 -18.63
C PHE A 115 -12.62 14.33 -18.35
N PRO A 116 -13.95 14.43 -18.50
CA PRO A 116 -14.85 13.31 -18.28
C PRO A 116 -14.73 12.31 -19.43
N LEU A 117 -14.48 11.05 -19.09
CA LEU A 117 -14.39 9.95 -20.06
C LEU A 117 -15.69 9.16 -20.12
N TYR A 118 -16.37 9.04 -18.98
CA TYR A 118 -17.61 8.29 -18.85
C TYR A 118 -18.47 8.85 -17.71
N GLU A 119 -19.77 8.89 -17.93
CA GLU A 119 -20.74 9.31 -16.91
C GLU A 119 -21.77 8.20 -16.70
N HIS A 120 -22.02 7.87 -15.42
CA HIS A 120 -23.02 6.89 -15.04
C HIS A 120 -23.77 7.36 -13.79
N GLY A 121 -25.04 7.72 -13.96
CA GLY A 121 -25.85 8.31 -12.89
C GLY A 121 -25.21 9.59 -12.33
N HIS A 122 -24.90 9.59 -11.04
CA HIS A 122 -24.27 10.73 -10.36
C HIS A 122 -22.74 10.68 -10.29
N ARG A 123 -22.10 9.73 -10.99
CA ARG A 123 -20.64 9.55 -10.95
C ARG A 123 -20.03 9.83 -12.32
N THR A 124 -19.02 10.69 -12.33
CA THR A 124 -18.21 11.00 -13.51
C THR A 124 -16.85 10.34 -13.37
N PHE A 125 -16.50 9.48 -14.31
CA PHE A 125 -15.17 8.92 -14.45
C PHE A 125 -14.28 9.88 -15.26
N ARG A 126 -13.18 10.36 -14.66
CA ARG A 126 -12.28 11.36 -15.24
C ARG A 126 -10.92 10.76 -15.56
N VAL A 127 -10.11 11.46 -16.35
CA VAL A 127 -8.74 11.04 -16.69
C VAL A 127 -7.87 10.82 -15.44
N CYS A 128 -8.03 11.61 -14.38
CA CYS A 128 -7.30 11.39 -13.12
C CYS A 128 -7.53 10.00 -12.51
N HIS A 129 -8.72 9.42 -12.69
CA HIS A 129 -8.98 8.05 -12.23
C HIS A 129 -8.19 7.02 -13.04
N ILE A 130 -7.87 7.26 -14.31
CA ILE A 130 -6.94 6.38 -15.05
C ILE A 130 -5.58 6.37 -14.38
N LEU A 131 -5.07 7.55 -14.00
CA LEU A 131 -3.79 7.66 -13.29
C LEU A 131 -3.87 6.93 -11.94
N TRP A 132 -4.97 7.09 -11.20
CA TRP A 132 -5.22 6.37 -9.95
C TRP A 132 -5.08 4.86 -10.15
N TYR A 133 -5.84 4.29 -11.07
CA TYR A 133 -5.82 2.85 -11.36
C TYR A 133 -4.46 2.38 -11.88
N LEU A 134 -3.80 3.15 -12.74
CA LEU A 134 -2.49 2.78 -13.28
C LEU A 134 -1.41 2.77 -12.18
N CYS A 135 -1.40 3.78 -11.31
CA CYS A 135 -0.49 3.86 -10.18
C CYS A 135 -0.70 2.70 -9.21
N SER A 136 -1.94 2.37 -8.86
CA SER A 136 -2.25 1.20 -8.01
C SER A 136 -1.80 -0.10 -8.66
N PHE A 137 -2.11 -0.30 -9.94
CA PHE A 137 -1.74 -1.51 -10.68
C PHE A 137 -0.21 -1.69 -10.75
N MET A 138 0.53 -0.64 -11.10
CA MET A 138 1.99 -0.65 -11.14
C MET A 138 2.60 -0.84 -9.74
N GLY A 139 2.02 -0.20 -8.71
CA GLY A 139 2.46 -0.33 -7.32
C GLY A 139 2.37 -1.77 -6.82
N ILE A 140 1.23 -2.44 -7.08
CA ILE A 140 1.03 -3.85 -6.70
C ILE A 140 2.04 -4.76 -7.42
N ILE A 141 2.26 -4.54 -8.73
CA ILE A 141 3.27 -5.29 -9.49
C ILE A 141 4.65 -5.10 -8.86
N GLY A 142 5.07 -3.87 -8.59
CA GLY A 142 6.36 -3.55 -8.01
C GLY A 142 6.59 -4.25 -6.66
N VAL A 143 5.64 -4.11 -5.73
CA VAL A 143 5.70 -4.76 -4.41
C VAL A 143 5.77 -6.28 -4.55
N CYS A 144 4.96 -6.86 -5.44
CA CYS A 144 4.93 -8.30 -5.69
C CYS A 144 6.26 -8.82 -6.25
N LEU A 145 6.88 -8.10 -7.19
CA LEU A 145 8.15 -8.48 -7.78
C LEU A 145 9.30 -8.41 -6.77
N VAL A 146 9.33 -7.35 -5.96
CA VAL A 146 10.30 -7.17 -4.85
C VAL A 146 10.12 -8.27 -3.81
N TYR A 147 8.89 -8.58 -3.43
CA TYR A 147 8.58 -9.66 -2.49
C TYR A 147 9.05 -11.03 -3.02
N GLN A 148 8.73 -11.36 -4.28
CA GLN A 148 9.16 -12.63 -4.88
C GLN A 148 10.69 -12.71 -5.01
N GLU A 149 11.37 -11.59 -5.27
CA GLU A 149 12.84 -11.54 -5.28
C GLU A 149 13.43 -11.78 -3.89
N TRP A 150 12.90 -11.09 -2.90
CA TRP A 150 13.30 -11.26 -1.51
C TRP A 150 13.07 -12.71 -1.05
N LEU A 151 11.90 -13.29 -1.36
CA LEU A 151 11.57 -14.67 -1.03
C LEU A 151 12.54 -15.66 -1.69
N ALA A 152 12.91 -15.44 -2.96
CA ALA A 152 13.88 -16.28 -3.66
C ALA A 152 15.28 -16.21 -3.04
N LYS A 153 15.69 -15.04 -2.52
CA LYS A 153 16.99 -14.86 -1.84
C LYS A 153 17.07 -15.60 -0.51
N ILE A 154 15.98 -15.60 0.27
CA ILE A 154 15.96 -16.20 1.62
C ILE A 154 15.63 -17.70 1.58
N SER A 155 15.03 -18.18 0.49
CA SER A 155 14.65 -19.58 0.33
C SER A 155 15.73 -20.34 -0.45
N ALA A 156 16.85 -20.67 0.21
CA ALA A 156 17.99 -21.37 -0.39
C ALA A 156 17.66 -22.74 -1.03
N SER A 157 16.49 -23.31 -0.71
CA SER A 157 16.00 -24.60 -1.21
C SER A 157 14.78 -24.46 -2.16
N ALA A 158 14.25 -23.25 -2.37
CA ALA A 158 13.06 -23.10 -3.18
C ALA A 158 13.41 -23.04 -4.67
N LYS A 159 12.64 -23.75 -5.49
CA LYS A 159 12.76 -23.63 -6.95
C LYS A 159 12.41 -22.20 -7.35
N VAL A 160 13.41 -21.43 -7.75
CA VAL A 160 13.22 -20.03 -8.17
C VAL A 160 12.26 -20.03 -9.37
N ALA A 161 11.12 -19.36 -9.22
CA ALA A 161 10.17 -19.19 -10.31
C ALA A 161 10.86 -18.49 -11.48
N SER A 162 10.60 -18.96 -12.71
CA SER A 162 11.12 -18.30 -13.91
C SER A 162 10.68 -16.84 -13.96
N GLY A 163 11.45 -15.98 -14.63
CA GLY A 163 11.09 -14.56 -14.76
C GLY A 163 9.67 -14.37 -15.29
N ARG A 164 9.26 -15.17 -16.28
CA ARG A 164 7.89 -15.18 -16.82
C ARG A 164 6.84 -15.53 -15.77
N ALA A 165 7.09 -16.53 -14.93
CA ALA A 165 6.17 -16.91 -13.85
C ALA A 165 6.05 -15.81 -12.79
N ARG A 166 7.16 -15.13 -12.44
CA ARG A 166 7.16 -14.02 -11.48
C ARG A 166 6.30 -12.85 -11.95
N TRP A 167 6.49 -12.44 -13.20
CA TRP A 167 5.67 -11.40 -13.84
C TRP A 167 4.21 -11.82 -13.98
N GLY A 168 3.95 -13.07 -14.38
CA GLY A 168 2.58 -13.61 -14.46
C GLY A 168 1.85 -13.57 -13.11
N ASN A 169 2.54 -13.93 -12.01
CA ASN A 169 1.97 -13.83 -10.66
C ASN A 169 1.69 -12.38 -10.26
N ALA A 170 2.60 -11.45 -10.56
CA ALA A 170 2.46 -10.03 -10.23
C ALA A 170 1.29 -9.38 -10.97
N VAL A 171 1.17 -9.66 -12.27
CA VAL A 171 0.05 -9.18 -13.09
C VAL A 171 -1.27 -9.78 -12.61
N LEU A 172 -1.31 -11.10 -12.35
CA LEU A 172 -2.53 -11.75 -11.85
C LEU A 172 -3.00 -11.14 -10.53
N LEU A 173 -2.08 -10.93 -9.58
CA LEU A 173 -2.39 -10.29 -8.30
C LEU A 173 -2.91 -8.86 -8.50
N ALA A 174 -2.25 -8.08 -9.36
CA ALA A 174 -2.67 -6.70 -9.63
C ALA A 174 -4.05 -6.65 -10.31
N VAL A 175 -4.32 -7.50 -11.30
CA VAL A 175 -5.65 -7.60 -11.92
C VAL A 175 -6.71 -7.99 -10.90
N ALA A 176 -6.42 -8.97 -10.03
CA ALA A 176 -7.38 -9.46 -9.05
C ALA A 176 -7.74 -8.38 -8.02
N VAL A 177 -6.75 -7.66 -7.47
CA VAL A 177 -6.99 -6.54 -6.53
C VAL A 177 -7.73 -5.38 -7.21
N MET A 178 -7.44 -5.12 -8.48
CA MET A 178 -8.08 -4.03 -9.23
C MET A 178 -9.52 -4.33 -9.63
N ALA A 179 -9.84 -5.58 -9.95
CA ALA A 179 -11.21 -6.00 -10.17
C ALA A 179 -12.08 -5.77 -8.92
N MET A 180 -11.48 -5.89 -7.75
CA MET A 180 -12.16 -5.65 -6.48
C MET A 180 -12.39 -4.17 -6.20
N SER A 181 -11.38 -3.32 -6.38
CA SER A 181 -11.56 -1.87 -6.21
C SER A 181 -12.61 -1.31 -7.19
N GLY A 182 -12.72 -1.88 -8.39
CA GLY A 182 -13.80 -1.58 -9.34
C GLY A 182 -15.18 -2.07 -8.86
N SER A 183 -15.26 -3.19 -8.13
CA SER A 183 -16.54 -3.73 -7.61
C SER A 183 -17.17 -2.82 -6.55
N HIS A 184 -16.36 -2.08 -5.79
CA HIS A 184 -16.82 -1.05 -4.86
C HIS A 184 -17.64 0.06 -5.55
N TYR A 185 -17.41 0.30 -6.86
CA TYR A 185 -18.23 1.23 -7.63
C TYR A 185 -19.63 0.71 -7.94
N LEU A 186 -19.82 -0.62 -7.97
CA LEU A 186 -21.06 -1.27 -8.37
C LEU A 186 -21.96 -1.61 -7.18
N THR A 187 -21.38 -1.81 -5.99
CA THR A 187 -22.12 -2.21 -4.79
C THR A 187 -22.26 -1.06 -3.80
N ARG A 188 -23.50 -0.69 -3.45
CA ARG A 188 -23.78 0.41 -2.51
C ARG A 188 -23.97 -0.07 -1.05
N TYR A 189 -23.73 -1.34 -0.78
CA TYR A 189 -24.05 -1.97 0.50
C TYR A 189 -22.82 -2.10 1.39
N TRP A 190 -23.00 -1.86 2.69
CA TRP A 190 -21.93 -1.96 3.69
C TRP A 190 -21.31 -3.37 3.79
N TRP A 191 -22.10 -4.42 3.54
CA TRP A 191 -21.61 -5.81 3.53
C TRP A 191 -20.72 -6.12 2.32
N ALA A 192 -20.77 -5.31 1.27
CA ALA A 192 -19.91 -5.49 0.10
C ALA A 192 -18.43 -5.33 0.46
N ASN A 193 -18.10 -4.41 1.38
CA ASN A 193 -16.74 -4.24 1.88
C ASN A 193 -16.21 -5.49 2.61
N PHE A 194 -17.09 -6.24 3.29
CA PHE A 194 -16.70 -7.51 3.95
C PHE A 194 -16.44 -8.62 2.93
N VAL A 195 -17.30 -8.73 1.92
CA VAL A 195 -17.12 -9.68 0.82
C VAL A 195 -15.83 -9.36 0.06
N GLU A 196 -15.61 -8.09 -0.22
CA GLU A 196 -14.37 -7.60 -0.83
C GLU A 196 -13.16 -7.97 0.05
N GLY A 197 -13.15 -7.63 1.34
CA GLY A 197 -12.06 -8.01 2.25
C GLY A 197 -11.76 -9.52 2.24
N ALA A 198 -12.81 -10.36 2.24
CA ALA A 198 -12.66 -11.82 2.17
C ALA A 198 -12.05 -12.30 0.84
N PHE A 199 -12.45 -11.72 -0.29
CA PHE A 199 -11.83 -12.03 -1.59
C PHE A 199 -10.37 -11.61 -1.65
N THR A 200 -10.00 -10.46 -1.06
CA THR A 200 -8.61 -9.97 -1.03
C THR A 200 -7.76 -10.96 -0.25
N LEU A 201 -8.24 -11.38 0.91
CA LEU A 201 -7.57 -12.38 1.74
C LEU A 201 -7.42 -13.71 1.01
N LEU A 202 -8.43 -14.16 0.27
CA LEU A 202 -8.35 -15.38 -0.53
C LEU A 202 -7.31 -15.25 -1.65
N ILE A 203 -7.29 -14.14 -2.39
CA ILE A 203 -6.31 -13.89 -3.46
C ILE A 203 -4.89 -13.86 -2.88
N LEU A 204 -4.69 -13.15 -1.77
CA LEU A 204 -3.40 -13.10 -1.06
C LEU A 204 -3.00 -14.47 -0.55
N LEU A 205 -3.94 -15.26 -0.03
CA LEU A 205 -3.68 -16.62 0.43
C LEU A 205 -3.26 -17.51 -0.73
N VAL A 206 -3.98 -17.49 -1.86
CA VAL A 206 -3.63 -18.24 -3.07
C VAL A 206 -2.26 -17.81 -3.60
N PHE A 207 -1.97 -16.51 -3.61
CA PHE A 207 -0.67 -15.98 -4.00
C PHE A 207 0.44 -16.51 -3.07
N VAL A 208 0.27 -16.37 -1.75
CA VAL A 208 1.22 -16.84 -0.74
C VAL A 208 1.42 -18.35 -0.85
N LEU A 209 0.34 -19.14 -0.98
CA LEU A 209 0.42 -20.58 -1.17
C LEU A 209 1.19 -20.93 -2.44
N ARG A 210 0.88 -20.30 -3.57
CA ARG A 210 1.57 -20.53 -4.85
C ARG A 210 3.06 -20.18 -4.78
N THR A 211 3.42 -19.13 -4.05
CA THR A 211 4.82 -18.76 -3.82
C THR A 211 5.50 -19.59 -2.73
N GLY A 212 4.74 -20.10 -1.76
CA GLY A 212 5.23 -20.82 -0.58
C GLY A 212 5.33 -22.34 -0.75
N THR A 213 4.51 -22.95 -1.62
CA THR A 213 4.66 -24.37 -1.99
C THR A 213 5.97 -24.65 -2.71
N LEU A 214 6.60 -23.62 -3.31
CA LEU A 214 7.94 -23.70 -3.88
C LEU A 214 9.03 -23.89 -2.80
N SER A 215 8.74 -23.64 -1.52
CA SER A 215 9.66 -23.81 -0.38
C SER A 215 9.53 -25.17 0.31
N LYS A 216 8.52 -26.00 -0.02
CA LYS A 216 8.22 -27.25 0.72
C LYS A 216 8.53 -28.55 -0.02
N THR A 217 9.06 -28.51 -1.24
CA THR A 217 9.61 -29.71 -1.87
C THR A 217 10.96 -30.03 -1.23
N LYS A 218 10.91 -30.85 -0.18
CA LYS A 218 12.00 -31.72 0.25
C LYS A 218 12.32 -32.73 -0.85
#